data_AF-A0A9D8I7R7-F1
#
_entry.id   AF-A0A9D8I7R7-F1
#
_cell.length_a   1.000
_cell.length_b   1.000
_cell.length_c   1.000
_cell.angle_alpha   90.00
_cell.angle_beta   90.00
_cell.angle_gamma   90.00
#
_symmetry.space_group_name_H-M   'P 1'
#
loop_
_entity.id
_entity.type
_entity.pdbx_description
1 polymer ?
#
loop_
_entity_poly.entity_id
_entity_poly.type
_entity_poly.pdbx_seq_one_letter_code
_entity_poly.pdbx_strand_id
1 'polypeptide(L)'
;MNRLALFCGLGFAASFASAASATATKPPASPDKPVSFVNDVLPVLGKAGCNAGTCHAKADGKGGFKLSVFAYDPRADFYNITRAARG
;
A
#
# COMPACT_ATOMS: atom_id res chain seq x y z
N MET A 1 -31.48 -12.12 53.43
CA MET A 1 -32.34 -12.14 52.21
C MET A 1 -32.13 -10.82 51.48
N ASN A 2 -31.94 -10.86 50.14
CA ASN A 2 -31.72 -9.74 49.21
C ASN A 2 -30.29 -9.11 49.23
N ARG A 3 -29.50 -8.97 48.15
CA ARG A 3 -29.66 -9.21 46.70
C ARG A 3 -28.29 -9.39 46.03
N LEU A 4 -28.27 -10.27 45.03
CA LEU A 4 -27.45 -10.18 43.80
C LEU A 4 -25.92 -10.24 43.96
N ALA A 5 -25.43 -11.47 44.05
CA ALA A 5 -24.26 -11.86 43.27
C ALA A 5 -24.65 -11.84 41.78
N LEU A 6 -24.01 -10.97 40.98
CA LEU A 6 -23.87 -11.17 39.54
C LEU A 6 -22.75 -10.29 38.97
N PHE A 7 -21.50 -10.58 39.34
CA PHE A 7 -20.33 -10.12 38.58
C PHE A 7 -20.27 -10.92 37.26
N CYS A 8 -21.12 -10.54 36.32
CA CYS A 8 -21.03 -10.90 34.91
C CYS A 8 -20.04 -9.93 34.27
N GLY A 9 -18.91 -10.43 33.81
CA GLY A 9 -17.91 -9.61 33.15
C GLY A 9 -16.64 -10.39 32.91
N LEU A 10 -16.75 -11.48 32.13
CA LEU A 10 -15.61 -12.19 31.59
C LEU A 10 -14.64 -11.17 30.97
N GLY A 11 -13.48 -11.03 31.60
CA GLY A 11 -12.36 -10.28 31.04
C GLY A 11 -11.95 -10.91 29.72
N PHE A 12 -12.36 -10.29 28.63
CA PHE A 12 -11.86 -10.61 27.30
C PHE A 12 -10.44 -10.04 27.22
N ALA A 13 -9.47 -10.79 27.73
CA ALA A 13 -8.06 -10.56 27.48
C ALA A 13 -7.81 -10.77 25.99
N ALA A 14 -8.06 -9.75 25.18
CA ALA A 14 -7.64 -9.71 23.79
C ALA A 14 -6.12 -9.61 23.78
N SER A 15 -5.48 -10.78 23.76
CA SER A 15 -4.08 -10.92 23.37
C SER A 15 -3.94 -10.37 21.96
N PHE A 16 -3.58 -9.09 21.85
CA PHE A 16 -3.12 -8.52 20.60
C PHE A 16 -1.80 -9.21 20.25
N ALA A 17 -1.89 -10.27 19.45
CA ALA A 17 -0.73 -10.87 18.80
C ALA A 17 -0.08 -9.79 17.92
N SER A 18 1.08 -9.30 18.38
CA SER A 18 1.89 -8.34 17.65
C SER A 18 2.33 -8.98 16.33
N ALA A 19 1.74 -8.54 15.22
CA ALA A 19 2.16 -8.96 13.89
C ALA A 19 3.55 -8.37 13.59
N ALA A 20 4.59 -9.20 13.68
CA ALA A 20 5.93 -8.81 13.25
C ALA A 20 5.92 -8.54 11.74
N SER A 21 6.08 -7.28 11.35
CA SER A 21 6.24 -6.87 9.95
C SER A 21 7.60 -7.34 9.43
N ALA A 22 7.61 -8.41 8.64
CA ALA A 22 8.77 -8.79 7.87
C ALA A 22 9.05 -7.72 6.80
N THR A 23 10.15 -7.00 6.93
CA THR A 23 10.65 -6.09 5.90
C THR A 23 11.25 -6.92 4.77
N ALA A 24 10.42 -7.30 3.80
CA ALA A 24 10.89 -7.87 2.55
C ALA A 24 11.75 -6.82 1.81
N THR A 25 13.06 -6.91 1.98
CA THR A 25 14.04 -6.08 1.27
C THR A 25 14.43 -6.81 0.00
N LYS A 26 14.14 -6.20 -1.14
CA LYS A 26 14.56 -6.72 -2.44
C LYS A 26 16.09 -6.62 -2.55
N PRO A 27 16.79 -7.67 -3.03
CA PRO A 27 18.22 -7.58 -3.32
C PRO A 27 18.53 -6.47 -4.32
N PRO A 28 19.71 -5.84 -4.26
CA PRO A 28 20.11 -4.84 -5.24
C PRO A 28 20.07 -5.45 -6.65
N ALA A 29 19.61 -4.66 -7.62
CA ALA A 29 19.56 -5.11 -9.00
C ALA A 29 20.98 -5.38 -9.53
N SER A 30 21.19 -6.51 -10.21
CA SER A 30 22.43 -6.76 -10.95
C SER A 30 22.59 -5.72 -12.06
N PRO A 31 23.80 -5.19 -12.30
CA PRO A 31 24.03 -4.12 -13.27
C PRO A 31 23.63 -4.50 -14.71
N ASP A 32 23.69 -5.79 -15.06
CA ASP A 32 23.35 -6.28 -16.39
C ASP A 32 21.86 -6.58 -16.58
N LYS A 33 21.05 -6.52 -15.51
CA LYS A 33 19.62 -6.82 -15.60
C LYS A 33 18.84 -5.56 -15.99
N PRO A 34 18.04 -5.59 -17.07
CA PRO A 34 17.19 -4.46 -17.42
C PRO A 34 16.14 -4.18 -16.33
N VAL A 35 15.91 -2.88 -16.11
CA VAL A 35 14.90 -2.38 -15.17
C VAL A 35 13.51 -2.69 -15.73
N SER A 36 12.69 -3.34 -14.90
CA SER A 36 11.31 -3.68 -15.18
C SER A 36 10.40 -2.74 -14.41
N PHE A 37 9.56 -1.98 -15.13
CA PHE A 37 8.59 -1.08 -14.49
C PHE A 37 7.68 -1.82 -13.49
N VAL A 38 7.20 -3.01 -13.87
CA VAL A 38 6.28 -3.79 -13.03
C VAL A 38 6.96 -4.37 -11.79
N ASN A 39 8.18 -4.87 -11.92
CA ASN A 39 8.86 -5.56 -10.81
C ASN A 39 9.75 -4.64 -9.95
N ASP A 40 10.11 -3.47 -10.47
CA ASP A 40 11.10 -2.59 -9.85
C ASP A 40 10.48 -1.25 -9.45
N VAL A 41 9.55 -0.70 -10.23
CA VAL A 41 8.98 0.64 -9.97
C VAL A 41 7.62 0.56 -9.27
N LEU A 42 6.68 -0.22 -9.78
CA LEU A 42 5.34 -0.36 -9.18
C LEU A 42 5.38 -0.77 -7.68
N PRO A 43 6.25 -1.69 -7.24
CA PRO A 43 6.32 -2.05 -5.82
C PRO A 43 6.78 -0.89 -4.94
N VAL A 44 7.65 -0.01 -5.45
CA VAL A 44 8.10 1.20 -4.75
C VAL A 44 6.93 2.18 -4.62
N LEU A 45 6.15 2.38 -5.69
CA LEU A 45 4.96 3.22 -5.65
C LEU A 45 3.89 2.68 -4.70
N GLY A 46 3.72 1.36 -4.65
CA GLY A 46 2.84 0.67 -3.71
C GLY A 46 3.29 0.85 -2.26
N LYS A 47 4.59 0.66 -2.01
CA LYS A 47 5.19 0.88 -0.68
C LYS A 47 5.01 2.33 -0.20
N ALA A 48 5.11 3.30 -1.10
CA ALA A 48 4.89 4.71 -0.81
C ALA A 48 3.40 5.09 -0.71
N GLY A 49 2.47 4.18 -1.01
CA GLY A 49 1.03 4.44 -1.00
C GLY A 49 0.53 5.31 -2.16
N CYS A 50 1.36 5.60 -3.17
CA CYS A 50 1.00 6.47 -4.28
C CYS A 50 -0.18 5.90 -5.09
N ASN A 51 -0.21 4.57 -5.25
CA ASN A 51 -1.25 3.85 -5.97
C ASN A 51 -2.41 3.34 -5.07
N ALA A 52 -2.49 3.76 -3.81
CA ALA A 52 -3.44 3.21 -2.83
C ALA A 52 -4.81 3.91 -2.75
N GLY A 53 -5.12 4.83 -3.67
CA GLY A 53 -6.42 5.53 -3.72
C GLY A 53 -6.52 6.84 -2.94
N THR A 54 -5.54 7.14 -2.08
CA THR A 54 -5.55 8.34 -1.22
C THR A 54 -5.18 9.62 -1.96
N CYS A 55 -4.20 9.56 -2.87
CA CYS A 55 -3.64 10.73 -3.54
C CYS A 55 -3.76 10.66 -5.07
N HIS A 56 -2.92 9.86 -5.73
CA HIS A 56 -2.80 9.83 -7.19
C HIS A 56 -3.63 8.73 -7.86
N ALA A 57 -3.93 7.66 -7.13
CA ALA A 57 -4.79 6.57 -7.58
C ALA A 57 -6.29 6.86 -7.41
N LYS A 58 -6.76 8.05 -7.77
CA LYS A 58 -8.18 8.41 -7.73
C LYS A 58 -8.68 8.84 -9.10
N ALA A 59 -10.01 8.91 -9.26
CA ALA A 59 -10.64 9.22 -10.55
C ALA A 59 -10.02 10.46 -11.23
N ASP A 60 -9.77 11.53 -10.47
CA ASP A 60 -9.25 12.79 -10.98
C ASP A 60 -7.71 12.92 -10.85
N GLY A 61 -7.03 11.97 -10.22
CA GLY A 61 -5.63 12.12 -9.83
C GLY A 61 -5.37 13.34 -8.93
N LYS A 62 -4.12 13.78 -8.81
CA LYS A 62 -3.75 14.99 -8.04
C LYS A 62 -2.69 15.79 -8.79
N GLY A 63 -2.89 17.09 -8.92
CA GLY A 63 -1.94 17.99 -9.60
C GLY A 63 -1.71 17.63 -11.06
N GLY A 64 -2.75 17.16 -11.77
CA GLY A 64 -2.62 16.69 -13.15
C GLY A 64 -1.95 15.31 -13.31
N PHE A 65 -1.51 14.68 -12.20
CA PHE A 65 -0.89 13.36 -12.22
C PHE A 65 -1.83 12.28 -11.67
N LYS A 66 -2.06 11.23 -12.46
CA LYS A 66 -2.97 10.13 -12.16
C LYS A 66 -2.27 8.77 -12.26
N LEU A 67 -2.51 7.94 -11.26
CA LEU A 67 -2.15 6.53 -11.25
C LEU A 67 -3.42 5.67 -11.21
N SER A 68 -3.27 4.41 -11.55
CA SER A 68 -4.29 3.39 -11.40
C SER A 68 -4.27 2.83 -9.98
N VAL A 69 -5.44 2.47 -9.47
CA VAL A 69 -5.58 1.89 -8.12
C VAL A 69 -4.87 0.55 -8.06
N PHE A 70 -3.96 0.40 -7.11
CA PHE A 70 -3.14 -0.80 -6.88
C PHE A 70 -2.46 -1.32 -8.16
N ALA A 71 -2.07 -0.42 -9.06
CA ALA A 71 -1.48 -0.74 -10.35
C ALA A 71 -2.37 -1.60 -11.27
N TYR A 72 -3.69 -1.38 -11.23
CA TYR A 72 -4.67 -2.02 -12.11
C TYR A 72 -4.34 -1.88 -13.61
N ASP A 73 -3.78 -0.74 -14.03
CA ASP A 73 -3.30 -0.51 -15.39
C ASP A 73 -1.83 -0.01 -15.39
N PRO A 74 -0.86 -0.95 -15.37
CA PRO A 74 0.55 -0.63 -15.40
C PRO A 74 0.99 0.15 -16.65
N ARG A 75 0.27 0.03 -17.77
CA ARG A 75 0.64 0.71 -19.02
C ARG A 75 0.25 2.17 -18.95
N ALA A 76 -0.96 2.48 -18.47
CA ALA A 76 -1.36 3.85 -18.20
C ALA A 76 -0.47 4.49 -17.13
N ASP A 77 -0.12 3.76 -16.07
CA ASP A 77 0.80 4.25 -15.03
C ASP A 77 2.16 4.60 -15.59
N PHE A 78 2.74 3.73 -16.42
CA PHE A 78 4.01 3.99 -17.09
C PHE A 78 3.94 5.24 -17.98
N TYR A 79 2.88 5.36 -18.79
CA TYR A 79 2.69 6.53 -19.65
C TYR A 79 2.56 7.81 -18.81
N ASN A 80 1.78 7.79 -17.74
CA ASN A 80 1.56 8.96 -16.91
C ASN A 80 2.83 9.41 -16.20
N ILE A 81 3.65 8.47 -15.72
CA ILE A 81 4.93 8.78 -15.07
C ILE A 81 5.95 9.31 -16.08
N THR A 82 6.06 8.70 -17.25
CA THR A 82 7.14 9.02 -18.20
C THR A 82 6.80 10.16 -19.16
N ARG A 83 5.52 10.46 -19.37
CA ARG A 83 5.07 11.40 -20.42
C ARG A 83 4.02 12.40 -19.98
N ALA A 84 3.20 12.09 -18.98
CA ALA A 84 2.08 12.96 -18.58
C ALA A 84 2.32 13.76 -17.29
N ALA A 85 3.36 13.44 -16.50
CA ALA A 85 3.77 14.20 -15.33
C ALA A 85 4.38 15.54 -15.76
N ARG A 86 3.52 16.49 -16.14
CA ARG A 86 3.86 17.91 -16.16
C ARG A 86 3.91 18.34 -14.70
N GLY A 87 5.11 18.42 -14.13
CA GLY A 87 5.32 18.95 -12.77
C GLY A 87 4.69 20.31 -12.59
#